data_AF-A0A146L0D0-F1
#
_entry.id   AF-A0A146L0D0-F1
#
_cell.length_a   1.000
_cell.length_b   1.000
_cell.length_c   1.000
_cell.angle_alpha   90.00
_cell.angle_beta   90.00
_cell.angle_gamma   90.00
#
_symmetry.space_group_name_H-M   'P 1'
#
loop_
_entity.id
_entity.type
_entity.pdbx_description
1 polymer ?
#
loop_
_entity_poly.entity_id
_entity_poly.type
_entity_poly.pdbx_seq_one_letter_code
_entity_poly.pdbx_strand_id
1 'polypeptide(L)'
;MCPSVRFLLTHTQAKRVAPTVCVNTPGTCSSPLQVCGYIFGKIEVGKCLPFSWNFDLKTNSELDSPSVEVVVQGYVSKQEYGGGRVKDDRQFLFINGRLASIPSVLRTVNDVYRQYCVGGGLFRLAKYGVYPHVMINIVLPYSMYDINTTPDKRRLFLRCERALVECIHNRLVDVYNSSSAAHSGMGVAADAVAVFPC
;
A
#
# COMPACT_ATOMS: atom_id res chain seq x y z
N MET A 1 -0.40 8.18 5.85
CA MET A 1 0.79 9.01 6.12
C MET A 1 0.41 10.47 6.01
N CYS A 2 0.98 11.34 6.83
CA CYS A 2 0.58 12.74 6.98
C CYS A 2 1.55 13.65 6.20
N PRO A 3 1.25 14.06 4.95
CA PRO A 3 2.18 14.83 4.13
C PRO A 3 2.44 16.23 4.70
N SER A 4 1.45 16.76 5.42
CA SER A 4 1.44 18.08 6.05
C SER A 4 2.07 18.12 7.45
N VAL A 5 2.63 17.00 7.95
CA VAL A 5 3.22 16.92 9.29
C VAL A 5 4.71 16.64 9.20
N ARG A 6 5.50 17.49 9.85
CA ARG A 6 6.94 17.36 9.98
C ARG A 6 7.27 16.40 11.12
N PHE A 7 8.00 15.33 10.85
CA PHE A 7 8.55 14.42 11.84
C PHE A 7 10.07 14.57 11.90
N LEU A 8 10.62 14.79 13.08
CA LEU A 8 12.06 14.74 13.34
C LEU A 8 12.30 13.78 14.51
N LEU A 9 12.99 12.67 14.23
CA LEU A 9 13.41 11.71 15.24
C LEU A 9 14.93 11.69 15.28
N THR A 10 15.50 11.86 16.46
CA THR A 10 16.94 11.79 16.70
C THR A 10 17.25 10.82 17.83
N HIS A 11 18.37 10.10 17.72
CA HIS A 11 18.88 9.21 18.76
C HIS A 11 20.24 9.69 19.28
N THR A 12 20.37 9.77 20.60
CA THR A 12 21.63 10.16 21.27
C THR A 12 22.17 8.97 22.03
N GLN A 13 23.31 8.43 21.58
CA GLN A 13 23.89 7.21 22.16
C GLN A 13 24.55 7.42 23.53
N ALA A 14 25.15 8.60 23.77
CA ALA A 14 25.82 8.90 25.03
C ALA A 14 25.83 10.41 25.31
N LYS A 15 25.98 10.78 26.59
CA LYS A 15 26.20 12.18 26.99
C LYS A 15 27.48 12.67 26.30
N ARG A 16 27.36 13.72 25.47
CA ARG A 16 28.43 14.38 24.66
C ARG A 16 28.68 13.82 23.25
N VAL A 17 27.85 12.89 22.75
CA VAL A 17 27.86 12.51 21.33
C VAL A 17 26.75 13.26 20.59
N ALA A 18 27.05 13.79 19.40
CA ALA A 18 26.05 14.48 18.58
C ALA A 18 24.90 13.53 18.22
N PRO A 19 23.64 13.99 18.26
CA PRO A 19 22.48 13.15 17.96
C PRO A 19 22.50 12.71 16.49
N THR A 20 22.23 11.43 16.26
CA THR A 20 22.00 10.90 14.90
C THR A 20 20.55 11.12 14.51
N VAL A 21 20.31 11.66 13.31
CA VAL A 21 18.96 11.79 12.75
C VAL A 21 18.49 10.42 12.26
N CYS A 22 17.41 9.91 12.84
CA CYS A 22 16.79 8.65 12.45
C CYS A 22 15.71 8.83 11.38
N VAL A 23 14.88 9.87 11.52
CA VAL A 23 13.81 10.21 10.56
C VAL A 23 13.70 11.73 10.48
N ASN A 24 13.56 12.25 9.26
CA ASN A 24 13.28 13.66 9.03
C ASN A 24 12.35 13.80 7.81
N THR A 25 11.08 14.15 8.04
CA THR A 25 10.12 14.49 6.98
C THR A 25 9.87 16.00 7.01
N PRO A 26 9.71 16.67 5.86
CA PRO A 26 9.61 18.14 5.80
C PRO A 26 8.24 18.69 6.25
N GLY A 27 7.17 17.88 6.22
CA GLY A 27 5.81 18.34 6.51
C GLY A 27 5.18 19.22 5.42
N THR A 28 5.80 19.26 4.25
CA THR A 28 5.32 19.97 3.05
C THR A 28 5.28 19.03 1.85
N CYS A 29 5.06 17.74 2.09
CA CYS A 29 5.02 16.75 1.02
C CYS A 29 3.70 16.86 0.25
N SER A 30 3.75 16.71 -1.07
CA SER A 30 2.57 16.72 -1.95
C SER A 30 1.83 15.39 -1.96
N SER A 31 2.47 14.30 -1.54
CA SER A 31 1.84 12.98 -1.48
C SER A 31 2.42 12.09 -0.39
N PRO A 32 1.66 11.10 0.09
CA PRO A 32 2.17 10.03 0.96
C PRO A 32 3.40 9.32 0.39
N LEU A 33 3.49 9.13 -0.92
CA LEU A 33 4.63 8.51 -1.60
C LEU A 33 5.91 9.34 -1.43
N GLN A 34 5.80 10.67 -1.49
CA GLN A 34 6.94 11.55 -1.27
C GLN A 34 7.44 11.47 0.17
N VAL A 35 6.54 11.34 1.16
CA VAL A 35 6.91 11.09 2.57
C VAL A 35 7.70 9.79 2.68
N CYS A 36 7.27 8.72 2.01
CA CYS A 36 8.01 7.46 1.98
C CYS A 36 9.42 7.62 1.39
N GLY A 37 9.62 8.54 0.45
CA GLY A 37 10.94 8.86 -0.10
C GLY A 37 11.90 9.43 0.93
N TYR A 38 11.38 10.18 1.93
CA TYR A 38 12.16 10.67 3.06
C TYR A 38 12.43 9.59 4.13
N ILE A 39 11.51 8.63 4.30
CA ILE A 39 11.65 7.57 5.32
C ILE A 39 12.51 6.41 4.82
N PHE A 40 12.26 5.93 3.61
CA PHE A 40 12.87 4.71 3.05
C PHE A 40 13.91 4.99 1.95
N GLY A 41 14.04 6.24 1.51
CA GLY A 41 14.94 6.65 0.44
C GLY A 41 14.26 6.68 -0.94
N LYS A 42 14.67 7.64 -1.77
CA LYS A 42 14.10 7.88 -3.11
C LYS A 42 14.26 6.70 -4.06
N ILE A 43 15.36 5.96 -3.97
CA ILE A 43 15.63 4.79 -4.82
C ILE A 43 14.60 3.69 -4.59
N GLU A 44 14.25 3.43 -3.32
CA GLU A 44 13.26 2.41 -2.98
C GLU A 44 11.88 2.80 -3.52
N VAL A 45 11.50 4.06 -3.35
CA VAL A 45 10.22 4.58 -3.84
C VAL A 45 10.15 4.61 -5.37
N GLY A 46 11.26 4.87 -6.06
CA GLY A 46 11.33 4.80 -7.52
C GLY A 46 11.08 3.39 -8.10
N LYS A 47 11.18 2.35 -7.28
CA LYS A 47 10.85 0.96 -7.62
C LYS A 47 9.39 0.60 -7.30
N CYS A 48 8.56 1.57 -6.94
CA CYS A 48 7.15 1.34 -6.63
C CYS A 48 6.24 1.88 -7.73
N LEU A 49 5.12 1.20 -7.94
CA LEU A 49 4.00 1.61 -8.78
C LEU A 49 2.97 2.30 -7.90
N PRO A 50 2.65 3.58 -8.13
CA PRO A 50 1.50 4.20 -7.49
C PRO A 50 0.21 3.61 -8.06
N PHE A 51 -0.83 3.56 -7.24
CA PHE A 51 -2.18 3.22 -7.69
C PHE A 51 -3.24 3.99 -6.91
N SER A 52 -4.38 4.21 -7.56
CA SER A 52 -5.59 4.75 -6.96
C SER A 52 -6.80 4.27 -7.76
N TRP A 53 -7.78 3.68 -7.08
CA TRP A 53 -9.05 3.27 -7.67
C TRP A 53 -10.18 3.38 -6.66
N ASN A 54 -11.39 3.53 -7.16
CA ASN A 54 -12.61 3.43 -6.38
C ASN A 54 -13.47 2.26 -6.88
N PHE A 55 -14.30 1.72 -5.99
CA PHE A 55 -15.32 0.73 -6.31
C PHE A 55 -16.43 0.75 -5.27
N ASP A 56 -17.61 0.31 -5.69
CA ASP A 56 -18.77 0.18 -4.82
C ASP A 56 -18.79 -1.19 -4.15
N LEU A 57 -18.79 -1.19 -2.82
CA LEU A 57 -18.90 -2.40 -2.00
C LEU A 57 -20.35 -2.60 -1.56
N LYS A 58 -20.93 -3.74 -1.92
CA LYS A 58 -22.28 -4.11 -1.45
C LYS A 58 -22.21 -4.65 -0.03
N THR A 59 -23.09 -4.14 0.83
CA THR A 59 -23.11 -4.48 2.26
C THR A 59 -23.74 -5.84 2.56
N ASN A 60 -24.70 -6.27 1.73
CA ASN A 60 -25.34 -7.58 1.79
C ASN A 60 -25.43 -8.21 0.39
N SER A 61 -25.82 -9.49 0.33
CA SER A 61 -26.05 -10.22 -0.92
C SER A 61 -27.39 -9.88 -1.61
N GLU A 62 -28.18 -8.98 -1.04
CA GLU A 62 -29.49 -8.59 -1.57
C GLU A 62 -29.34 -7.54 -2.68
N LEU A 63 -30.19 -7.63 -3.71
CA LEU A 63 -30.13 -6.78 -4.91
C LEU A 63 -30.26 -5.27 -4.58
N ASP A 64 -31.05 -4.91 -3.57
CA ASP A 64 -31.34 -3.53 -3.15
C ASP A 64 -30.53 -3.07 -1.94
N SER A 65 -29.50 -3.81 -1.54
CA SER A 65 -28.68 -3.41 -0.40
C SER A 65 -27.85 -2.16 -0.73
N PRO A 66 -27.71 -1.21 0.22
CA PRO A 66 -26.96 0.01 -0.02
C PRO A 66 -25.49 -0.33 -0.32
N SER A 67 -25.01 0.19 -1.44
CA SER A 67 -23.60 0.14 -1.80
C SER A 67 -22.87 1.30 -1.14
N VAL A 68 -21.60 1.06 -0.85
CA VAL A 68 -20.72 2.04 -0.24
C VAL A 68 -19.51 2.21 -1.13
N GLU A 69 -19.24 3.45 -1.52
CA GLU A 69 -18.02 3.76 -2.26
C GLU A 69 -16.79 3.56 -1.36
N VAL A 70 -15.83 2.80 -1.87
CA VAL A 70 -14.53 2.56 -1.25
C VAL A 70 -13.46 3.07 -2.19
N VAL A 71 -12.56 3.91 -1.68
CA VAL A 71 -11.37 4.38 -2.42
C VAL A 71 -10.14 3.71 -1.85
N VAL A 72 -9.35 3.08 -2.72
CA VAL A 72 -8.09 2.44 -2.34
C VAL A 72 -6.98 3.12 -3.10
N GLN A 73 -6.02 3.63 -2.35
CA GLN A 73 -4.90 4.40 -2.88
C GLN A 73 -3.61 3.99 -2.19
N GLY A 74 -2.49 4.08 -2.91
CA GLY A 74 -1.23 3.63 -2.36
C GLY A 74 -0.14 3.42 -3.39
N TYR A 75 0.80 2.57 -3.01
CA TYR A 75 1.84 2.11 -3.90
C TYR A 75 2.28 0.69 -3.55
N VAL A 76 2.82 -0.01 -4.54
CA VAL A 76 3.36 -1.36 -4.38
C VAL A 76 4.63 -1.51 -5.20
N SER A 77 5.61 -2.26 -4.72
CA SER A 77 6.84 -2.53 -5.47
C SER A 77 6.58 -3.21 -6.82
N LYS A 78 7.39 -2.85 -7.82
CA LYS A 78 7.49 -3.51 -9.13
C LYS A 78 8.10 -4.90 -9.01
N GLN A 79 7.80 -5.79 -9.95
CA GLN A 79 8.38 -7.13 -10.07
C GLN A 79 9.71 -7.13 -10.81
N GLU A 80 10.61 -6.25 -10.40
CA GLU A 80 11.96 -6.17 -10.96
C GLU A 80 12.96 -6.77 -9.97
N TYR A 81 14.16 -7.08 -10.47
CA TYR A 81 15.24 -7.57 -9.61
C TYR A 81 15.57 -6.54 -8.51
N GLY A 82 15.43 -6.96 -7.25
CA GLY A 82 15.62 -6.07 -6.11
C GLY A 82 14.50 -5.04 -5.89
N GLY A 83 13.30 -5.26 -6.47
CA GLY A 83 12.07 -4.52 -6.15
C GLY A 83 11.36 -5.05 -4.90
N GLY A 84 11.47 -6.36 -4.65
CA GLY A 84 10.90 -7.01 -3.46
C GLY A 84 11.89 -7.15 -2.29
N ARG A 85 11.37 -7.64 -1.15
CA ARG A 85 12.12 -7.82 0.09
C ARG A 85 12.05 -9.25 0.60
N VAL A 86 13.04 -9.65 1.41
CA VAL A 86 13.09 -10.97 2.07
C VAL A 86 12.13 -11.04 3.28
N LYS A 87 11.73 -9.89 3.83
CA LYS A 87 10.83 -9.78 4.98
C LYS A 87 9.65 -8.87 4.64
N ASP A 88 8.56 -9.01 5.39
CA ASP A 88 7.35 -8.19 5.34
C ASP A 88 7.48 -6.87 6.15
N ASP A 89 8.70 -6.37 6.33
CA ASP A 89 9.03 -5.22 7.18
C ASP A 89 8.58 -3.86 6.63
N ARG A 90 8.10 -3.84 5.38
CA ARG A 90 7.64 -2.63 4.67
C ARG A 90 6.24 -2.77 4.09
N GLN A 91 5.34 -3.34 4.88
CA GLN A 91 3.93 -3.51 4.52
C GLN A 91 3.05 -2.68 5.46
N PHE A 92 2.50 -1.59 4.93
CA PHE A 92 1.71 -0.65 5.71
C PHE A 92 0.30 -0.59 5.18
N LEU A 93 -0.66 -0.92 6.03
CA LEU A 93 -2.08 -0.81 5.71
C LEU A 93 -2.70 0.29 6.57
N PHE A 94 -3.48 1.15 5.93
CA PHE A 94 -4.20 2.23 6.57
C PHE A 94 -5.69 2.13 6.25
N ILE A 95 -6.54 2.48 7.23
CA ILE A 95 -7.95 2.76 7.01
C ILE A 95 -8.21 4.20 7.43
N ASN A 96 -8.74 5.01 6.51
CA ASN A 96 -8.98 6.43 6.73
C ASN A 96 -7.75 7.15 7.33
N GLY A 97 -6.55 6.83 6.80
CA GLY A 97 -5.30 7.43 7.25
C GLY A 97 -4.71 6.87 8.56
N ARG A 98 -5.42 5.98 9.26
CA ARG A 98 -4.97 5.33 10.49
C ARG A 98 -4.30 3.99 10.21
N LEU A 99 -3.14 3.73 10.81
CA LEU A 99 -2.47 2.44 10.68
C LEU A 99 -3.38 1.31 11.20
N ALA A 100 -3.60 0.30 10.38
CA ALA A 100 -4.49 -0.82 10.59
C ALA A 100 -3.81 -2.14 10.25
N SER A 101 -4.32 -3.23 10.79
CA SER A 101 -3.87 -4.59 10.49
C SER A 101 -5.05 -5.45 10.03
N ILE A 102 -5.10 -5.72 8.73
CA ILE A 102 -6.06 -6.65 8.11
C ILE A 102 -5.26 -7.75 7.42
N PRO A 103 -5.05 -8.90 8.08
CA PRO A 103 -4.15 -9.95 7.59
C PRO A 103 -4.55 -10.53 6.23
N SER A 104 -5.85 -10.58 5.93
CA SER A 104 -6.37 -11.07 4.64
C SER A 104 -5.92 -10.20 3.47
N VAL A 105 -6.02 -8.87 3.59
CA VAL A 105 -5.55 -7.92 2.58
C VAL A 105 -4.05 -8.07 2.33
N LEU A 106 -3.23 -8.11 3.39
CA LEU A 106 -1.77 -8.27 3.25
C LEU A 106 -1.40 -9.62 2.64
N ARG A 107 -2.09 -10.71 3.02
CA ARG A 107 -1.89 -12.02 2.41
C ARG A 107 -2.20 -11.99 0.91
N THR A 108 -3.32 -11.39 0.52
CA THR A 108 -3.70 -11.23 -0.89
C THR A 108 -2.69 -10.41 -1.68
N VAL A 109 -2.21 -9.29 -1.15
CA VAL A 109 -1.12 -8.51 -1.77
C VAL A 109 0.12 -9.36 -2.00
N ASN A 110 0.50 -10.15 -0.99
CA ASN A 110 1.66 -11.04 -1.07
C ASN A 110 1.48 -12.15 -2.11
N ASP A 111 0.28 -12.73 -2.20
CA ASP A 111 -0.05 -13.77 -3.17
C ASP A 111 0.02 -13.23 -4.60
N VAL A 112 -0.64 -12.09 -4.87
CA VAL A 112 -0.59 -11.44 -6.20
C VAL A 112 0.85 -11.10 -6.56
N TYR A 113 1.60 -10.46 -5.67
CA TYR A 113 2.98 -10.09 -5.94
C TYR A 113 3.86 -11.30 -6.32
N ARG A 114 3.71 -12.42 -5.61
CA ARG A 114 4.44 -13.66 -5.89
C ARG A 114 4.10 -14.25 -7.26
N GLN A 115 2.84 -14.23 -7.68
CA GLN A 115 2.42 -14.75 -8.99
C GLN A 115 3.18 -14.08 -10.13
N TYR A 116 3.37 -12.77 -10.07
CA TYR A 116 4.10 -12.01 -11.09
C TYR A 116 5.63 -12.11 -10.95
N CYS A 117 6.15 -12.44 -9.76
CA CYS A 117 7.58 -12.73 -9.58
C CYS A 117 8.00 -14.08 -10.22
N VAL A 118 7.07 -15.03 -10.35
CA VAL A 118 7.32 -16.36 -10.95
C VAL A 118 7.48 -16.29 -12.47
N GLY A 119 6.68 -15.44 -13.15
CA GLY A 119 6.69 -15.31 -14.61
C GLY A 119 7.78 -14.39 -15.19
N GLY A 120 8.30 -13.42 -14.42
CA GLY A 120 9.22 -12.38 -14.90
C GLY A 120 10.73 -12.70 -14.81
N GLY A 121 11.13 -13.98 -14.81
CA GLY A 121 12.54 -14.37 -14.64
C GLY A 121 13.08 -14.27 -13.19
N LEU A 122 12.23 -13.87 -12.25
CA LEU A 122 12.52 -13.77 -10.81
C LEU A 122 12.17 -15.03 -10.01
N PHE A 123 11.96 -16.18 -10.66
CA PHE A 123 11.51 -17.44 -10.06
C PHE A 123 12.33 -17.86 -8.83
N ARG A 124 13.65 -17.67 -8.87
CA ARG A 124 14.53 -17.98 -7.74
C ARG A 124 14.16 -17.17 -6.49
N LEU A 125 13.80 -15.90 -6.64
CA LEU A 125 13.43 -15.06 -5.51
C LEU A 125 12.08 -15.50 -4.93
N ALA A 126 11.08 -15.79 -5.78
CA ALA A 126 9.75 -16.24 -5.34
C ALA A 126 9.81 -17.47 -4.41
N LYS A 127 10.75 -18.39 -4.64
CA LYS A 127 10.99 -19.58 -3.79
C LYS A 127 11.45 -19.26 -2.36
N TYR A 128 12.14 -18.14 -2.15
CA TYR A 128 12.70 -17.77 -0.84
C TYR A 128 11.78 -16.89 0.02
N GLY A 129 10.54 -16.65 -0.43
CA GLY A 129 9.62 -15.74 0.25
C GLY A 129 9.98 -14.28 -0.06
N VAL A 130 9.39 -13.75 -1.13
CA VAL A 130 9.48 -12.32 -1.43
C VAL A 130 8.22 -11.62 -1.00
N TYR A 131 8.40 -10.48 -0.35
CA TYR A 131 7.36 -9.59 0.10
C TYR A 131 7.48 -8.26 -0.65
N PRO A 132 6.38 -7.71 -1.16
CA PRO A 132 6.40 -6.37 -1.72
C PRO A 132 6.60 -5.32 -0.63
N HIS A 133 7.28 -4.23 -0.99
CA HIS A 133 7.12 -2.97 -0.27
C HIS A 133 5.77 -2.40 -0.70
N VAL A 134 4.83 -2.31 0.24
CA VAL A 134 3.48 -1.87 -0.03
C VAL A 134 3.02 -0.86 0.99
N MET A 135 2.31 0.16 0.51
CA MET A 135 1.48 1.01 1.35
C MET A 135 0.10 1.10 0.71
N ILE A 136 -0.93 0.73 1.46
CA ILE A 136 -2.33 0.83 1.03
C ILE A 136 -3.08 1.69 2.04
N ASN A 137 -3.85 2.67 1.58
CA ASN A 137 -4.85 3.38 2.35
C ASN A 137 -6.23 3.10 1.76
N ILE A 138 -7.08 2.48 2.56
CA ILE A 138 -8.47 2.18 2.22
C ILE A 138 -9.33 3.26 2.88
N VAL A 139 -10.01 4.04 2.07
CA VAL A 139 -10.94 5.08 2.51
C VAL A 139 -12.35 4.55 2.34
N LEU A 140 -13.07 4.48 3.46
CA LEU A 140 -14.44 3.95 3.52
C LEU A 140 -15.21 4.59 4.69
N PRO A 141 -16.55 4.65 4.64
CA PRO A 141 -17.37 5.14 5.74
C PRO A 141 -17.12 4.41 7.07
N TYR A 142 -17.20 5.14 8.18
CA TYR A 142 -17.04 4.58 9.53
C TYR A 142 -18.07 3.51 9.90
N SER A 143 -19.23 3.47 9.23
CA SER A 143 -20.26 2.44 9.42
C SER A 143 -19.82 1.05 8.97
N MET A 144 -18.75 0.95 8.17
CA MET A 144 -18.27 -0.29 7.57
C MET A 144 -17.20 -1.01 8.40
N TYR A 145 -16.66 -0.37 9.44
CA TYR A 145 -15.64 -0.97 10.28
C TYR A 145 -15.74 -0.57 11.75
N ASP A 146 -15.50 -1.53 12.65
CA ASP A 146 -15.46 -1.29 14.09
C ASP A 146 -14.01 -1.19 14.61
N ILE A 147 -13.73 -0.06 15.25
CA ILE A 147 -12.42 0.33 15.79
C ILE A 147 -12.22 -0.17 17.23
N ASN A 148 -13.30 -0.44 17.97
CA ASN A 148 -13.24 -0.72 19.41
C ASN A 148 -12.97 -2.20 19.75
N THR A 149 -12.43 -2.97 18.81
CA THR A 149 -12.31 -4.43 18.94
C THR A 149 -11.04 -4.88 19.68
N THR A 150 -10.00 -4.05 19.78
CA THR A 150 -8.73 -4.40 20.43
C THR A 150 -8.15 -3.26 21.26
N PRO A 151 -7.45 -3.54 22.38
CA PRO A 151 -6.82 -2.51 23.21
C PRO A 151 -5.69 -1.77 22.47
N ASP A 152 -4.99 -2.44 21.53
CA ASP A 152 -3.99 -1.80 20.66
C ASP A 152 -4.63 -0.93 19.56
N LYS A 153 -5.95 -1.07 19.35
CA LYS A 153 -6.77 -0.40 18.35
C LYS A 153 -6.18 -0.46 16.92
N ARG A 154 -5.43 -1.53 16.59
CA ARG A 154 -4.85 -1.78 15.27
C ARG A 154 -5.63 -2.81 14.48
N ARG A 155 -6.28 -3.76 15.15
CA ARG A 155 -7.22 -4.67 14.50
C ARG A 155 -8.58 -4.00 14.38
N LEU A 156 -9.18 -4.14 13.20
CA LEU A 156 -10.46 -3.58 12.85
C LEU A 156 -11.34 -4.72 12.34
N PHE A 157 -12.62 -4.72 12.71
CA PHE A 157 -13.59 -5.67 12.15
C PHE A 157 -14.29 -5.01 10.96
N LEU A 158 -14.11 -5.56 9.75
CA LEU A 158 -14.73 -5.07 8.52
C LEU A 158 -15.97 -5.90 8.18
N ARG A 159 -17.12 -5.25 7.96
CA ARG A 159 -18.40 -5.94 7.68
C ARG A 159 -18.34 -6.84 6.43
N CYS A 160 -17.62 -6.39 5.40
CA CYS A 160 -17.59 -7.04 4.08
C CYS A 160 -16.15 -7.35 3.63
N GLU A 161 -15.33 -7.83 4.57
CA GLU A 161 -13.89 -8.08 4.34
C GLU A 161 -13.61 -8.95 3.12
N ARG A 162 -14.39 -10.02 2.90
CA ARG A 162 -14.18 -10.94 1.77
C ARG A 162 -14.33 -10.25 0.41
N ALA A 163 -15.39 -9.47 0.23
CA ALA A 163 -15.63 -8.74 -1.01
C ALA A 163 -14.57 -7.66 -1.23
N LEU A 164 -14.16 -6.97 -0.15
CA LEU A 164 -13.09 -5.97 -0.21
C LEU A 164 -11.77 -6.60 -0.68
N VAL A 165 -11.40 -7.74 -0.11
CA VAL A 165 -10.17 -8.48 -0.46
C VAL A 165 -10.19 -8.93 -1.93
N GLU A 166 -11.33 -9.41 -2.41
CA GLU A 166 -11.51 -9.81 -3.81
C GLU A 166 -11.38 -8.63 -4.78
N CYS A 167 -12.01 -7.49 -4.47
CA CYS A 167 -11.83 -6.27 -5.27
C CYS A 167 -10.37 -5.79 -5.28
N ILE A 168 -9.68 -5.81 -4.14
CA ILE A 168 -8.27 -5.43 -4.05
C ILE A 168 -7.39 -6.40 -4.86
N HIS A 169 -7.65 -7.70 -4.80
CA HIS A 169 -6.94 -8.70 -5.59
C HIS A 169 -7.02 -8.37 -7.09
N ASN A 170 -8.25 -8.22 -7.62
CA ASN A 170 -8.47 -8.00 -9.05
C ASN A 170 -7.84 -6.69 -9.52
N ARG A 171 -7.94 -5.62 -8.74
CA ARG A 171 -7.31 -4.34 -9.09
C ARG A 171 -5.78 -4.38 -9.04
N LEU A 172 -5.19 -5.13 -8.11
CA LEU A 172 -3.72 -5.31 -8.08
C LEU A 172 -3.21 -6.14 -9.25
N VAL A 173 -3.98 -7.15 -9.68
CA VAL A 173 -3.70 -7.89 -10.92
C VAL A 173 -3.67 -6.94 -12.11
N ASP A 174 -4.64 -6.03 -12.22
CA ASP A 174 -4.69 -5.01 -13.28
C ASP A 174 -3.42 -4.11 -13.26
N VAL A 175 -2.99 -3.60 -12.10
CA VAL A 175 -1.77 -2.78 -11.96
C VAL A 175 -0.56 -3.47 -12.57
N TYR A 176 -0.41 -4.75 -12.26
CA TYR A 176 0.76 -5.49 -12.69
C TYR A 176 0.70 -5.91 -14.15
N ASN A 177 -0.48 -6.18 -14.68
CA ASN A 177 -0.68 -6.38 -16.11
C ASN A 177 -0.34 -5.11 -16.90
N SER A 178 -0.84 -3.94 -16.48
CA SER A 178 -0.56 -2.66 -17.13
C SER A 178 0.93 -2.29 -17.08
N SER A 179 1.60 -2.54 -15.94
CA SER A 179 3.05 -2.30 -15.81
C SER A 179 3.90 -3.24 -16.66
N SER A 180 3.44 -4.48 -16.87
CA SER A 180 4.15 -5.48 -17.68
C SER A 180 3.99 -5.18 -19.17
N ALA A 181 2.80 -4.75 -19.60
CA ALA A 181 2.54 -4.33 -20.98
C ALA A 181 3.34 -3.09 -21.39
N ALA A 182 3.59 -2.15 -20.47
CA ALA A 182 4.41 -0.97 -20.74
C ALA A 182 5.89 -1.29 -21.05
N HIS A 183 6.40 -2.47 -20.65
CA HIS A 183 7.74 -2.95 -20.98
C HIS A 183 7.83 -3.68 -22.33
N SER A 184 6.70 -4.09 -22.91
CA SER A 184 6.59 -4.71 -24.23
C SER A 184 5.91 -3.71 -25.18
N GLY A 185 6.70 -2.84 -25.83
CA GLY A 185 6.19 -1.69 -26.58
C GLY A 185 4.93 -1.94 -27.42
N MET A 186 3.79 -1.43 -26.95
CA MET A 186 2.68 -0.95 -27.77
C MET A 186 1.83 -0.01 -26.90
N GLY A 187 1.67 1.24 -27.35
CA GLY A 187 1.02 2.29 -26.57
C GLY A 187 -0.43 1.96 -26.22
N VAL A 188 -0.76 2.08 -24.93
CA VAL A 188 -2.13 2.20 -24.45
C VAL A 188 -2.18 3.36 -23.45
N ALA A 189 -3.22 4.16 -23.60
CA ALA A 189 -3.39 5.49 -23.02
C ALA A 189 -3.15 5.51 -21.51
N ALA A 190 -2.36 6.50 -21.10
CA ALA A 190 -2.16 6.88 -19.71
C ALA A 190 -3.42 7.59 -19.19
N ASP A 191 -4.49 6.84 -18.91
CA ASP A 191 -5.62 7.33 -18.14
C ASP A 191 -5.60 6.66 -16.76
N ALA A 192 -5.01 7.40 -15.80
CA ALA A 192 -5.24 7.37 -14.35
C ALA A 192 -3.95 7.72 -13.57
N VAL A 193 -3.29 8.83 -13.91
CA VAL A 193 -2.52 9.57 -12.90
C VAL A 193 -3.52 10.48 -12.19
N ALA A 194 -4.30 9.90 -11.28
CA ALA A 194 -5.15 10.68 -10.40
C ALA A 194 -4.24 11.46 -9.44
N VAL A 195 -4.21 12.77 -9.69
CA VAL A 195 -3.73 13.83 -8.81
C VAL A 195 -4.14 13.51 -7.37
N PHE A 196 -3.15 13.43 -6.47
CA PHE A 196 -3.43 13.47 -5.04
C PHE A 196 -4.06 14.84 -4.73
N PRO A 197 -5.33 14.94 -4.31
CA PRO A 197 -5.83 16.22 -3.84
C PRO A 197 -5.12 16.54 -2.51
N CYS A 198 -4.72 17.81 -2.41
CA CYS A 198 -3.95 18.43 -1.33
C CYS A 198 -4.53 18.19 0.09
#